data_AF-A0A924AS14-F1
#
_entry.id   AF-A0A924AS14-F1
#
_cell.length_a   1.000
_cell.length_b   1.000
_cell.length_c   1.000
_cell.angle_alpha   90.00
_cell.angle_beta   90.00
_cell.angle_gamma   90.00
#
_symmetry.space_group_name_H-M   'P 1'
#
loop_
_entity.id
_entity.type
_entity.pdbx_description
1 polymer ?
#
loop_
_entity_poly.entity_id
_entity_poly.type
_entity_poly.pdbx_seq_one_letter_code
_entity_poly.pdbx_strand_id
1 'polypeptide(L)' 'MEETLFFGWIGSLPRKLSTTQSMLLLTPRKPKSGWSKLNKTRIEKLVRAGLMHAAGQAKIDAAKQNGAW' A
#
# COMPACT_ATOMS: atom_id res chain seq x y z
N MET A 1 -4.69 6.79 4.06
CA MET A 1 -3.83 6.03 3.10
C MET A 1 -3.09 4.88 3.77
N GLU A 2 -2.73 4.99 5.06
CA GLU A 2 -2.13 3.85 5.79
C GLU A 2 -3.10 2.68 5.91
N GLU A 3 -4.40 2.96 5.98
CA GLU A 3 -5.47 1.96 6.16
C GLU A 3 -5.60 0.96 5.00
N THR A 4 -5.08 1.27 3.81
CA THR A 4 -5.19 0.37 2.65
C THR A 4 -3.97 -0.54 2.49
N LEU A 5 -2.84 -0.18 3.11
CA LEU A 5 -1.61 -0.96 3.03
C LEU A 5 -1.73 -2.31 3.75
N PHE A 6 -2.57 -2.37 4.79
CA PHE A 6 -2.89 -3.60 5.53
C PHE A 6 -3.39 -4.72 4.62
N PHE A 7 -4.22 -4.38 3.62
CA PHE A 7 -4.76 -5.33 2.64
C PHE A 7 -3.90 -5.45 1.38
N GLY A 8 -2.76 -4.77 1.32
CA GLY A 8 -1.88 -4.77 0.15
C GLY A 8 -2.38 -3.88 -1.01
N TRP A 9 -3.19 -2.87 -0.70
CA TRP A 9 -3.74 -1.93 -1.67
C TRP A 9 -2.94 -0.63 -1.67
N ILE A 10 -2.91 0.04 -2.83
CA ILE A 10 -2.27 1.33 -3.00
C ILE A 10 -3.28 2.35 -3.54
N GLY A 11 -3.22 3.55 -2.96
CA GLY A 11 -3.85 4.73 -3.52
C GLY A 11 -3.02 5.31 -4.67
N SER A 12 -3.66 5.55 -5.80
CA SER A 12 -3.07 6.21 -6.97
C SER A 12 -4.06 7.24 -7.53
N LEU A 13 -3.58 8.09 -8.44
CA LEU A 13 -4.42 9.06 -9.17
C LEU A 13 -5.28 9.95 -8.26
N PRO A 14 -4.66 10.85 -7.47
CA PRO A 14 -5.42 11.86 -6.76
C PRO A 14 -6.14 12.75 -7.78
N ARG A 15 -7.46 12.90 -7.64
CA ARG A 15 -8.29 13.77 -8.48
C ARG A 15 -9.11 14.71 -7.60
N LYS A 16 -9.28 15.94 -8.06
CA LYS A 16 -10.19 16.91 -7.44
C LYS A 16 -11.60 16.66 -7.95
N LEU A 17 -12.56 16.46 -7.04
CA LEU A 17 -13.98 16.31 -7.38
C LEU A 17 -14.72 17.64 -7.27
N SER A 18 -14.36 18.46 -6.28
CA SER A 18 -14.92 19.80 -6.08
C SER A 18 -13.92 20.69 -5.34
N THR A 19 -14.31 21.91 -4.98
CA THR A 19 -13.50 22.82 -4.15
C THR A 19 -13.14 22.23 -2.79
N THR A 20 -13.95 21.31 -2.26
CA THR A 20 -13.76 20.70 -0.93
C THR A 20 -13.55 19.19 -0.96
N GLN A 21 -13.75 18.53 -2.11
CA GLN A 21 -13.71 17.07 -2.21
C GLN A 21 -12.61 16.60 -3.17
N SER A 22 -11.98 15.48 -2.77
CA SER A 22 -11.01 14.77 -3.58
C SER A 22 -11.34 13.28 -3.64
N MET A 23 -10.85 12.62 -4.68
CA MET A 23 -10.92 11.19 -4.87
C MET A 23 -9.52 10.62 -5.00
N LEU A 24 -9.34 9.41 -4.48
CA LEU A 24 -8.15 8.61 -4.65
C LEU A 24 -8.56 7.22 -5.13
N LEU A 25 -8.00 6.76 -6.23
CA LEU A 25 -8.24 5.41 -6.72
C LEU A 25 -7.48 4.42 -5.83
N LEU A 26 -8.21 3.50 -5.19
CA LEU A 26 -7.64 2.41 -4.40
C LEU A 26 -7.64 1.12 -5.24
N THR A 27 -6.46 0.54 -5.45
CA THR A 27 -6.31 -0.70 -6.22
C THR A 27 -5.37 -1.68 -5.52
N PRO A 28 -5.53 -2.99 -5.71
CA PRO A 28 -4.54 -3.97 -5.27
C PRO A 28 -3.17 -3.70 -5.91
N ARG A 29 -2.08 -3.82 -5.13
CA ARG A 29 -0.74 -3.68 -5.69
C ARG A 29 -0.46 -4.77 -6.72
N LYS A 30 0.09 -4.33 -7.86
CA LYS A 30 0.63 -5.23 -8.89
C LYS A 30 1.95 -5.81 -8.39
N PRO A 31 2.27 -7.09 -8.67
CA PRO A 31 3.49 -7.71 -8.18
C PRO A 31 4.77 -6.94 -8.52
N LYS A 32 4.84 -6.33 -9.71
CA LYS A 32 6.02 -5.61 -10.21
C LYS A 32 6.07 -4.12 -9.81
N SER A 33 5.11 -3.61 -9.04
CA SER A 33 5.12 -2.19 -8.66
C SER A 33 6.06 -1.93 -7.49
N GLY A 34 7.03 -1.02 -7.68
CA GLY A 34 8.01 -0.65 -6.66
C GLY A 34 7.37 -0.06 -5.39
N TRP A 35 8.03 -0.21 -4.24
CA TRP A 35 7.57 0.40 -2.97
C TRP A 35 8.37 1.66 -2.64
N SER A 36 7.66 2.77 -2.42
CA SER A 36 8.30 4.00 -1.94
C SER A 36 8.81 3.82 -0.50
N LYS A 37 9.86 4.57 -0.14
CA LYS A 37 10.42 4.60 1.22
C LYS A 37 9.33 4.85 2.28
N LEU A 38 8.42 5.77 2.01
CA LEU A 38 7.30 6.08 2.92
C LEU A 38 6.38 4.87 3.14
N ASN A 39 6.02 4.13 2.09
CA ASN A 39 5.18 2.95 2.23
C ASN A 39 5.89 1.82 2.99
N LYS A 40 7.21 1.66 2.80
CA LYS A 40 8.01 0.70 3.57
C LYS A 40 8.00 1.06 5.06
N THR A 41 8.27 2.32 5.40
CA THR A 41 8.24 2.80 6.79
C THR A 41 6.87 2.61 7.44
N ARG A 42 5.78 2.82 6.69
CA ARG A 42 4.42 2.55 7.15
C ARG A 42 4.23 1.07 7.44
N ILE A 43 4.54 0.20 6.47
CA ILE A 43 4.44 -1.25 6.64
C ILE A 43 5.23 -1.73 7.85
N GLU A 44 6.45 -1.24 8.05
CA GLU A 44 7.25 -1.62 9.21
C GLU A 44 6.53 -1.30 10.54
N LYS A 45 5.85 -0.15 10.63
CA LYS A 45 5.02 0.17 11.80
C LYS A 45 3.85 -0.80 11.96
N LEU A 46 3.17 -1.13 10.86
CA LEU A 46 2.02 -2.05 10.87
C LEU A 46 2.41 -3.48 11.25
N VAL A 47 3.54 -3.95 10.74
CA VAL A 47 4.12 -5.26 11.07
C VAL A 47 4.52 -5.30 12.55
N ARG A 48 5.23 -4.27 13.06
CA ARG A 48 5.58 -4.18 14.49
C ARG A 48 4.36 -4.13 15.40
N ALA A 49 3.29 -3.49 14.96
CA ALA A 49 2.03 -3.42 15.69
C ALA A 49 1.16 -4.69 15.57
N GLY A 50 1.55 -5.68 14.77
CA GLY A 50 0.76 -6.90 14.55
C GLY A 50 -0.56 -6.67 13.80
N LEU A 51 -0.69 -5.54 13.11
CA LEU A 51 -1.94 -5.13 12.47
C LEU A 51 -2.03 -5.54 10.99
N MET A 52 -0.98 -6.17 10.44
CA MET A 52 -0.96 -6.60 9.04
C MET A 52 -1.96 -7.72 8.75
N HIS A 53 -2.75 -7.55 7.69
CA HIS A 53 -3.63 -8.61 7.19
C HIS A 53 -2.84 -9.61 6.33
N ALA A 54 -3.25 -10.88 6.30
CA ALA A 54 -2.59 -11.93 5.53
C ALA A 54 -2.43 -11.57 4.04
N ALA A 55 -3.45 -10.94 3.45
CA ALA A 55 -3.42 -10.46 2.07
C ALA A 55 -2.33 -9.40 1.82
N GLY A 56 -2.13 -8.47 2.76
CA GLY A 56 -1.05 -7.49 2.67
C GLY A 56 0.33 -8.12 2.87
N GLN A 57 0.45 -9.07 3.80
CA GLN A 57 1.68 -9.82 4.02
C GLN A 57 2.12 -10.59 2.76
N ALA A 58 1.19 -11.29 2.11
CA ALA A 58 1.46 -11.98 0.85
C ALA A 58 2.00 -11.05 -0.26
N LYS A 59 1.54 -9.79 -0.31
CA LYS A 59 2.04 -8.78 -1.26
C LYS A 59 3.45 -8.31 -0.92
N ILE A 60 3.78 -8.19 0.36
CA ILE A 60 5.13 -7.85 0.83
C ILE A 60 6.10 -8.98 0.48
N ASP A 61 5.72 -10.22 0.76
CA ASP A 61 6.56 -11.39 0.51
C ASP A 61 6.81 -11.57 -0.99
N ALA A 62 5.76 -11.45 -1.81
CA ALA A 62 5.90 -11.45 -3.27
C ALA A 62 6.83 -10.34 -3.77
N ALA A 63 6.74 -9.13 -3.21
CA ALA A 63 7.60 -8.01 -3.59
C ALA A 63 9.07 -8.21 -3.20
N LYS A 64 9.33 -8.85 -2.05
CA LYS A 64 10.70 -9.22 -1.65
C LYS A 64 11.28 -10.29 -2.57
N GLN A 65 10.48 -11.30 -2.92
CA GLN A 65 10.91 -12.39 -3.81
C GLN A 65 11.22 -11.91 -5.23
N ASN A 66 10.44 -10.96 -5.76
CA ASN A 66 10.58 -10.49 -7.14
C ASN A 66 11.44 -9.23 -7.29
N GLY A 67 12.06 -8.75 -6.21
CA GLY A 67 12.92 -7.57 -6.21
C GLY A 67 12.20 -6.22 -6.32
N ALA A 68 10.86 -6.20 -6.29
CA ALA A 68 10.09 -4.96 -6.34
C ALA A 68 9.99 -4.26 -4.97
N TRP A 69 10.48 -4.86 -3.88
CA TRP A 69 10.50 -4.29 -2.52
C TRP A 69 11.29 -2.99 -2.48
#